data_AF-A0A9R1VDG8-F1
#
_entry.id   AF-A0A9R1VDG8-F1
#
_cell.length_a   1.000
_cell.length_b   1.000
_cell.length_c   1.000
_cell.angle_alpha   90.00
_cell.angle_beta   90.00
_cell.angle_gamma   90.00
#
_symmetry.space_group_name_H-M   'P 1'
#
loop_
_entity.id
_entity.type
_entity.pdbx_description
1 polymer ?
#
loop_
_entity_poly.entity_id
_entity_poly.type
_entity_poly.pdbx_seq_one_letter_code
_entity_poly.pdbx_strand_id
1 'polypeptide(L)'
;MAVSEKAEKMVSNGFKAEHDGKQTDLKRVKTYGSGGSGSSPVMLMPIVLEKIARLIIAKNIYSSELITMKTLKNTGAIGNQIRDGGRLMGHGAEHI
;
A
#
# COMPACT_ATOMS: atom_id res chain seq x y z
N MET A 1 -47.66 37.11 1.57
CA MET A 1 -46.70 36.19 2.21
C MET A 1 -46.02 35.39 1.12
N ALA A 2 -44.84 35.81 0.70
CA ALA A 2 -43.99 35.04 -0.21
C ALA A 2 -42.60 35.02 0.43
N VAL A 3 -42.19 33.86 0.92
CA VAL A 3 -40.88 33.65 1.51
C VAL A 3 -39.87 33.70 0.37
N SER A 4 -38.99 34.70 0.43
CA SER A 4 -37.93 34.93 -0.53
C SER A 4 -36.95 33.77 -0.53
N GLU A 5 -36.69 33.24 -1.72
CA GLU A 5 -35.75 32.21 -2.20
C GLU A 5 -34.29 32.34 -1.71
N LYS A 6 -34.03 33.24 -0.77
CA LYS A 6 -32.69 33.64 -0.30
C LYS A 6 -32.15 32.78 0.85
N ALA A 7 -32.93 31.84 1.38
CA ALA A 7 -32.56 31.03 2.55
C ALA A 7 -32.02 29.63 2.23
N GLU A 8 -32.19 29.10 1.00
CA GLU A 8 -31.72 27.75 0.65
C GLU A 8 -30.21 27.68 0.29
N LYS A 9 -29.54 28.81 0.12
CA LYS A 9 -28.11 28.86 -0.25
C LYS A 9 -27.14 28.91 0.94
N MET A 10 -27.55 28.48 2.13
CA MET A 10 -26.73 28.48 3.35
C MET A 10 -26.20 27.11 3.80
N VAL A 11 -26.46 26.02 3.05
CA VAL A 11 -26.05 24.64 3.45
C VAL A 11 -25.07 23.98 2.46
N SER A 12 -24.60 24.67 1.43
CA SER A 12 -23.58 24.11 0.54
C SER A 12 -22.61 25.20 0.11
N ASN A 13 -21.59 25.42 0.95
CA ASN A 13 -20.20 25.49 0.51
C ASN A 13 -19.33 25.78 1.72
N GLY A 14 -18.39 24.87 1.96
CA GLY A 14 -17.50 24.86 3.11
C GLY A 14 -16.68 26.14 3.25
N PHE A 15 -16.25 26.37 4.49
CA PHE A 15 -15.27 27.35 4.94
C PHE A 15 -14.28 27.78 3.84
N LYS A 16 -14.43 29.02 3.36
CA LYS A 16 -13.35 29.76 2.71
C LYS A 16 -12.83 30.79 3.70
N ALA A 17 -11.65 30.53 4.27
CA ALA A 17 -10.90 31.54 4.98
C ALA A 17 -10.28 32.48 3.93
N GLU A 18 -10.87 33.67 3.79
CA GLU A 18 -10.36 34.73 2.92
C GLU A 18 -9.42 35.63 3.72
N HIS A 19 -8.15 35.71 3.31
CA HIS A 19 -7.26 36.81 3.65
C HIS A 19 -6.89 37.49 2.33
N ASP A 20 -7.30 38.75 2.19
CA ASP A 20 -6.97 39.70 1.12
C ASP A 20 -7.29 39.32 -0.34
N GLY A 21 -8.52 38.89 -0.60
CA GLY A 21 -9.21 39.16 -1.89
C GLY A 21 -8.58 38.59 -3.17
N LYS A 22 -7.53 37.79 -3.06
CA LYS A 22 -6.97 37.00 -4.15
C LYS A 22 -6.86 35.58 -3.62
N GLN A 23 -7.68 34.69 -4.18
CA GLN A 23 -7.43 33.27 -4.10
C GLN A 23 -6.00 33.06 -4.59
N THR A 24 -5.07 32.87 -3.66
CA THR A 24 -3.74 32.40 -3.99
C THR A 24 -3.95 30.94 -4.29
N ASP A 25 -4.29 30.62 -5.54
CA ASP A 25 -4.11 29.26 -6.03
C ASP A 25 -2.68 28.92 -5.66
N LEU A 26 -2.49 28.00 -4.70
CA LEU A 26 -1.20 27.44 -4.40
C LEU A 26 -0.65 26.97 -5.75
N LYS A 27 0.18 27.80 -6.38
CA LYS A 27 0.84 27.44 -7.63
C LYS A 27 1.55 26.15 -7.26
N ARG A 28 1.08 25.04 -7.85
CA ARG A 28 1.77 23.75 -7.77
C ARG A 28 3.23 24.07 -7.91
N VAL A 29 4.00 23.91 -6.85
CA VAL A 29 5.44 23.76 -7.00
C VAL A 29 5.55 22.68 -8.05
N LYS A 30 6.12 23.03 -9.21
CA LYS A 30 6.31 22.09 -10.31
C LYS A 30 7.33 21.08 -9.79
N THR A 31 6.88 20.08 -9.04
CA THR A 31 7.63 18.85 -8.87
C THR A 31 7.81 18.33 -10.27
N TYR A 32 9.03 18.40 -10.79
CA TYR A 32 9.39 17.70 -12.01
C TYR A 32 8.90 16.26 -11.83
N GLY A 33 7.94 15.84 -12.67
CA GLY A 33 7.32 14.53 -12.57
C GLY A 33 8.44 13.49 -12.50
N SER A 34 8.49 12.77 -11.38
CA SER A 34 9.57 11.84 -11.10
C SER A 34 9.46 10.63 -12.03
N GLY A 35 10.25 10.63 -13.11
CA GLY A 35 10.49 9.49 -13.99
C GLY A 35 9.36 9.16 -14.96
N GLY A 36 9.71 8.83 -16.20
CA GLY A 36 8.79 8.19 -17.14
C GLY A 36 8.50 6.74 -16.72
N SER A 37 7.33 6.22 -17.10
CA SER A 37 6.99 4.80 -16.94
C SER A 37 7.81 3.94 -17.91
N GLY A 38 9.12 3.86 -17.69
CA GLY A 38 9.97 2.85 -18.31
C GLY A 38 9.53 1.44 -17.91
N SER A 39 9.97 0.44 -18.67
CA SER A 39 9.64 -0.99 -18.54
C SER A 39 9.18 -1.43 -17.14
N SER A 40 8.06 -2.14 -17.06
CA SER A 40 7.49 -2.66 -15.81
C SER A 40 8.59 -3.28 -14.93
N PRO A 41 8.83 -2.75 -13.71
CA PRO A 41 9.87 -3.27 -12.84
C PRO A 41 9.51 -4.70 -12.40
N VAL A 42 10.52 -5.58 -12.33
CA VAL A 42 10.37 -6.90 -11.71
C VAL A 42 9.94 -6.70 -10.25
N MET A 43 8.76 -7.19 -9.92
CA MET A 43 8.10 -6.95 -8.65
C MET A 43 8.12 -8.25 -7.84
N LEU A 44 9.19 -8.42 -7.07
CA LEU A 44 9.35 -9.54 -6.16
C LEU A 44 8.55 -9.29 -4.88
N MET A 45 7.76 -10.27 -4.46
CA MET A 45 7.03 -10.15 -3.21
C MET A 45 7.96 -10.33 -2.02
N PRO A 46 7.82 -9.51 -0.97
CA PRO A 46 8.59 -9.68 0.25
C PRO A 46 8.10 -10.92 1.02
N ILE A 47 9.04 -11.76 1.41
CA ILE A 47 8.80 -12.96 2.22
C ILE A 47 9.59 -12.81 3.51
N VAL A 48 8.88 -12.68 4.63
CA VAL A 48 9.50 -12.46 5.95
C VAL A 48 9.92 -13.79 6.57
N LEU A 49 11.18 -13.88 7.00
CA LEU A 49 11.75 -15.07 7.63
C LEU A 49 11.01 -15.48 8.91
N GLU A 50 10.64 -14.53 9.76
CA GLU A 50 9.84 -14.77 10.97
C GLU A 50 8.54 -15.55 10.69
N LYS A 51 7.85 -15.23 9.59
CA LYS A 51 6.58 -15.87 9.23
C LYS A 51 6.80 -17.32 8.80
N ILE A 52 7.92 -17.62 8.13
CA ILE A 52 8.31 -18.98 7.79
C ILE A 52 8.66 -19.77 9.06
N ALA A 53 9.46 -19.19 9.96
CA ALA A 53 9.84 -19.81 11.23
C ALA A 53 8.61 -20.25 12.04
N ARG A 54 7.63 -19.35 12.19
CA ARG A 54 6.35 -19.65 12.86
C ARG A 54 5.60 -20.82 12.21
N LEU A 55 5.58 -20.90 10.87
CA LEU A 55 4.91 -21.99 10.15
C LEU A 55 5.62 -23.34 10.31
N ILE A 56 6.95 -23.34 10.44
CA ILE A 56 7.74 -24.54 10.74
C ILE A 56 7.48 -25.01 12.18
N ILE A 57 7.50 -24.10 13.14
CA ILE A 57 7.22 -24.41 14.56
C ILE A 57 5.80 -24.97 14.71
N ALA A 58 4.82 -24.38 14.02
CA ALA A 58 3.44 -24.84 13.99
C ALA A 58 3.24 -26.15 13.21
N LYS A 59 4.30 -26.77 12.67
CA LYS A 59 4.26 -28.02 11.87
C LYS A 59 3.42 -27.93 10.59
N ASN A 60 3.21 -26.72 10.07
CA ASN A 60 2.56 -26.49 8.77
C ASN A 60 3.55 -26.58 7.59
N ILE A 61 4.85 -26.43 7.87
CA ILE A 61 5.94 -26.63 6.91
C ILE A 61 6.93 -27.63 7.51
N TYR A 62 7.31 -28.65 6.76
CA TYR A 62 8.38 -29.57 7.12
C TYR A 62 9.73 -29.00 6.67
N SER A 63 10.63 -28.75 7.62
CA SER A 63 11.96 -28.19 7.34
C SER A 63 12.95 -29.18 6.72
N SER A 64 12.62 -30.48 6.74
CA SER A 64 13.42 -31.55 6.13
C SER A 64 13.32 -31.60 4.61
N GLU A 65 12.35 -30.91 4.02
CA GLU A 65 12.08 -30.90 2.58
C GLU A 65 12.34 -29.53 1.98
N LEU A 66 12.54 -29.49 0.65
CA LEU A 66 12.68 -28.25 -0.09
C LEU A 66 11.41 -27.40 0.04
N ILE A 67 11.55 -26.23 0.67
CA ILE A 67 10.46 -25.26 0.81
C ILE A 67 10.34 -24.48 -0.51
N THR A 68 9.31 -24.80 -1.30
CA THR A 68 9.03 -24.14 -2.59
C THR A 68 8.06 -22.97 -2.44
N MET A 69 7.99 -22.08 -3.44
CA MET A 69 6.96 -21.04 -3.49
C MET A 69 5.54 -21.60 -3.47
N LYS A 70 5.31 -22.81 -3.98
CA LYS A 70 4.01 -23.50 -3.89
C LYS A 70 3.67 -23.79 -2.43
N THR A 71 4.62 -24.33 -1.66
CA THR A 71 4.44 -24.58 -0.23
C THR A 71 4.17 -23.28 0.52
N LEU A 72 4.93 -22.22 0.24
CA LEU A 72 4.75 -20.90 0.87
C LEU A 72 3.41 -20.25 0.53
N LYS A 73 2.88 -20.47 -0.68
CA LYS A 73 1.53 -20.03 -1.05
C LYS A 73 0.45 -20.82 -0.30
N ASN A 74 0.55 -22.14 -0.32
CA ASN A 74 -0.44 -23.03 0.29
C ASN A 74 -0.54 -22.85 1.81
N THR A 75 0.57 -22.51 2.45
CA THR A 75 0.65 -22.27 3.90
C THR A 75 0.34 -20.82 4.29
N GLY A 76 0.08 -19.95 3.31
CA GLY A 76 -0.23 -18.54 3.55
C GLY A 76 0.97 -17.70 3.99
N ALA A 77 2.20 -18.21 3.86
CA ALA A 77 3.42 -17.44 4.07
C ALA A 77 3.48 -16.26 3.08
N ILE A 78 3.08 -16.51 1.84
CA ILE A 78 2.91 -15.52 0.76
C ILE A 78 1.41 -15.34 0.49
N GLY A 79 1.00 -14.14 0.07
CA GLY A 79 -0.38 -13.86 -0.31
C GLY A 79 -0.87 -14.67 -1.51
N ASN A 80 -2.17 -14.58 -1.81
CA ASN A 80 -2.81 -15.39 -2.87
C ASN A 80 -2.30 -15.07 -4.28
N GLN A 81 -1.97 -13.81 -4.55
CA GLN A 81 -1.41 -13.41 -5.84
C GLN A 81 0.10 -13.46 -5.78
N ILE A 82 0.68 -14.14 -6.78
CA ILE A 82 2.12 -14.19 -6.98
C ILE A 82 2.46 -13.39 -8.23
N ARG A 83 3.40 -12.45 -8.10
CA ARG A 83 3.93 -11.66 -9.22
C ARG A 83 5.14 -12.38 -9.84
N ASP A 84 6.28 -11.70 -9.96
CA ASP A 84 7.45 -12.22 -10.69
C ASP A 84 8.32 -13.17 -9.85
N GLY A 85 8.05 -13.26 -8.54
CA GLY A 85 8.77 -14.13 -7.64
C GLY A 85 8.69 -13.68 -6.19
N GLY A 86 9.59 -14.23 -5.37
CA GLY A 86 9.69 -13.95 -3.95
C GLY A 86 11.09 -13.48 -3.55
N ARG A 87 11.17 -12.52 -2.64
CA ARG A 87 12.42 -12.05 -2.02
C ARG A 87 12.36 -12.34 -0.52
N LEU A 88 13.28 -13.18 -0.03
CA LEU A 88 13.46 -13.40 1.40
C LEU A 88 13.99 -12.14 2.08
N MET A 89 13.39 -11.78 3.20
CA MET A 89 13.75 -10.62 4.01
C MET A 89 14.28 -11.08 5.36
N GLY A 90 15.44 -10.54 5.77
CA GLY A 90 16.14 -10.90 7.01
C GLY A 90 15.46 -10.50 8.33
N HIS A 91 14.17 -10.20 8.32
CA HIS A 91 13.43 -9.81 9.52
C HIS A 91 13.06 -11.05 10.34
N GLY A 92 13.43 -11.07 11.62
CA GLY A 92 13.22 -12.21 12.51
C GLY A 92 14.17 -13.37 12.23
N ALA A 93 15.35 -13.11 11.65
CA ALA A 93 16.35 -14.13 11.35
C ALA A 93 16.92 -14.81 12.61
N GLU A 94 16.82 -14.16 13.77
CA GLU A 94 17.19 -14.69 15.08
C GLU A 94 16.31 -15.86 15.56
N HIS A 95 15.16 -16.08 14.93
CA HIS A 95 14.21 -17.15 15.27
C HIS A 95 14.34 -18.40 14.38
N ILE A 96 15.36 -18.46 13.53
CA ILE A 96 15.59 -19.52 12.55
C ILE A 96 16.76 -20.41 12.97
#